data_AF-Q5BWQ2-F1
#
_entry.id   AF-Q5BWQ2-F1
#
_cell.length_a   1.000
_cell.length_b   1.000
_cell.length_c   1.000
_cell.angle_alpha   90.00
_cell.angle_beta   90.00
_cell.angle_gamma   90.00
#
_symmetry.space_group_name_H-M   'P 1'
#
loop_
_entity.id
_entity.type
_entity.pdbx_description
1 polymer ?
#
loop_
_entity_poly.entity_id
_entity_poly.type
_entity_poly.pdbx_seq_one_letter_code
_entity_poly.pdbx_strand_id
1 'polypeptide(L)'
;MYFRVTLFFLQSITETSEEIANLKFTLSQINTCLVEENDQSKCTELLSLKKDLEELVELKEHELLACRKAQLLAEVGSLIANNQEESNESHEGPLRSDISKNSSDGHSFVEQRCSVPGWTSTGKFIRQNALVPSVVDYDGNTPERVRVLLAHPTRLSEVPCERFFETGSCHRGIRCT
;
A
#
# COMPACT_ATOMS: atom_id res chain seq x y z
N MET A 1 9.97 -12.28 -20.09
CA MET A 1 11.40 -12.45 -19.79
C MET A 1 11.73 -11.74 -18.46
N TYR A 2 11.10 -12.14 -17.34
CA TYR A 2 11.16 -11.41 -16.05
C TYR A 2 11.98 -12.12 -14.96
N PHE A 3 12.39 -13.37 -15.20
CA PHE A 3 13.05 -14.21 -14.19
C PHE A 3 14.44 -13.75 -13.78
N ARG A 4 15.19 -13.09 -14.67
CA ARG A 4 16.57 -12.67 -14.38
C ARG A 4 16.63 -11.48 -13.41
N VAL A 5 15.72 -10.53 -13.50
CA VAL A 5 15.72 -9.32 -12.67
C VAL A 5 15.39 -9.67 -11.21
N THR A 6 14.41 -10.54 -10.99
CA THR A 6 14.00 -10.96 -9.65
C THR A 6 15.09 -11.75 -8.92
N LEU A 7 15.87 -12.56 -9.63
CA LEU A 7 16.95 -13.35 -9.04
C LEU A 7 18.10 -12.47 -8.52
N PHE A 8 18.54 -11.49 -9.33
CA PHE A 8 19.60 -10.55 -8.92
C PHE A 8 19.15 -9.71 -7.71
N PHE A 9 17.90 -9.26 -7.70
CA PHE A 9 17.38 -8.44 -6.61
C PHE A 9 17.26 -9.20 -5.27
N LEU A 10 16.82 -10.47 -5.30
CA LEU A 10 16.76 -11.32 -4.11
C LEU A 10 18.14 -11.58 -3.52
N GLN A 11 19.13 -11.84 -4.39
CA GLN A 11 20.51 -12.06 -3.97
C GLN A 11 21.11 -10.81 -3.31
N SER A 12 20.83 -9.61 -3.83
CA SER A 12 21.25 -8.35 -3.21
C SER A 12 20.57 -8.09 -1.86
N ILE A 13 19.32 -8.50 -1.65
CA ILE A 13 18.64 -8.35 -0.35
C ILE A 13 19.25 -9.29 0.70
N THR A 14 19.60 -10.52 0.33
CA THR A 14 20.25 -11.45 1.27
C THR A 14 21.66 -10.99 1.63
N GLU A 15 22.40 -10.48 0.65
CA GLU A 15 23.76 -9.96 0.84
C GLU A 15 23.76 -8.74 1.76
N THR A 16 22.87 -7.76 1.52
CA THR A 16 22.73 -6.58 2.38
C THR A 16 22.25 -6.93 3.80
N SER A 17 21.41 -7.95 3.95
CA SER A 17 21.01 -8.44 5.28
C SER A 17 22.17 -9.07 6.06
N GLU A 18 23.06 -9.79 5.38
CA GLU A 18 24.25 -10.40 5.98
C GLU A 18 25.28 -9.33 6.36
N GLU A 19 25.47 -8.31 5.52
CA GLU A 19 26.30 -7.14 5.83
C GLU A 19 25.84 -6.44 7.13
N ILE A 20 24.54 -6.20 7.31
CA ILE A 20 23.99 -5.59 8.53
C ILE A 20 24.29 -6.45 9.77
N ALA A 21 24.16 -7.77 9.65
CA ALA A 21 24.47 -8.68 10.76
C ALA A 21 25.96 -8.60 11.16
N ASN A 22 26.86 -8.53 10.18
CA ASN A 22 28.30 -8.38 10.41
C ASN A 22 28.66 -7.02 11.03
N LEU A 23 28.01 -5.93 10.60
CA LEU A 23 28.20 -4.60 11.17
C LEU A 23 27.74 -4.55 12.63
N LYS A 24 26.57 -5.12 12.94
CA LYS A 24 26.07 -5.24 14.33
C LYS A 24 26.98 -6.09 15.21
N PHE A 25 27.52 -7.17 14.67
CA PHE A 25 28.50 -7.99 15.38
C PHE A 25 29.78 -7.21 15.68
N THR A 26 30.30 -6.45 14.70
CA THR A 26 31.46 -5.57 14.88
C THR A 26 31.20 -4.49 15.94
N LEU A 27 30.00 -3.90 15.94
CA LEU A 27 29.57 -2.93 16.95
C LEU A 27 29.52 -3.56 18.35
N SER A 28 29.04 -4.80 18.47
CA SER A 28 29.08 -5.55 19.73
C SER A 28 30.51 -5.78 20.22
N GLN A 29 31.45 -6.12 19.33
CA GLN A 29 32.86 -6.29 19.69
C GLN A 29 33.48 -4.97 20.15
N ILE A 30 33.20 -3.86 19.45
CA ILE A 30 33.66 -2.51 19.85
C ILE A 30 33.10 -2.12 21.21
N ASN A 31 31.83 -2.42 21.49
CA ASN A 31 31.24 -2.16 22.81
C ASN A 31 31.94 -2.97 23.91
N THR A 32 32.31 -4.23 23.67
CA THR A 32 33.08 -5.03 24.63
C THR A 32 34.48 -4.44 24.85
N CYS A 33 35.18 -4.06 23.77
CA CYS A 33 36.49 -3.42 23.88
C CYS A 33 36.44 -2.09 24.63
N LEU A 34 35.41 -1.26 24.39
CA LEU A 34 35.20 0.01 25.10
C LEU A 34 34.98 -0.15 26.61
N VAL A 35 34.51 -1.32 27.07
CA VAL A 35 34.34 -1.62 28.51
C VAL A 35 35.67 -2.03 29.15
N GLU A 36 36.56 -2.65 28.38
CA GLU A 36 37.85 -3.16 28.85
C GLU A 36 38.99 -2.13 28.72
N GLU A 37 38.83 -1.12 27.86
CA GLU A 37 39.88 -0.18 27.49
C GLU A 37 39.94 1.06 28.41
N ASN A 38 41.12 1.32 28.96
CA ASN A 38 41.36 2.39 29.95
C ASN A 38 42.02 3.65 29.34
N ASP A 39 42.39 3.60 28.06
CA ASP A 39 43.07 4.70 27.36
C ASP A 39 42.05 5.72 26.82
N GLN A 40 41.94 6.88 27.48
CA GLN A 40 40.94 7.92 27.16
C GLN A 40 40.96 8.36 25.67
N SER A 41 42.12 8.45 25.03
CA SER A 41 42.25 8.84 23.62
C SER A 41 41.72 7.77 22.66
N LYS A 42 42.05 6.50 22.89
CA LYS A 42 41.52 5.37 22.10
C LYS A 42 40.01 5.23 22.30
N CYS A 43 39.54 5.44 23.54
CA CYS A 43 38.11 5.47 23.83
C CYS A 43 37.38 6.57 23.04
N THR A 44 37.97 7.76 22.83
CA THR A 44 37.33 8.81 22.02
C THR A 44 37.24 8.46 20.53
N GLU A 45 38.28 7.87 19.94
CA GLU A 45 38.28 7.44 18.54
C GLU A 45 37.31 6.27 18.32
N LEU A 46 37.31 5.28 19.22
CA LEU A 46 36.38 4.15 19.19
C LEU A 46 34.92 4.57 19.39
N LEU A 47 34.66 5.58 20.22
CA LEU A 47 33.32 6.16 20.35
C LEU A 47 32.86 6.86 19.08
N SER A 48 33.77 7.50 18.34
CA SER A 48 33.46 8.07 17.02
C SER A 48 33.12 6.97 16.03
N LEU A 49 33.99 5.96 15.91
CA LEU A 49 33.78 4.83 15.01
C LEU A 49 32.48 4.07 15.34
N LYS A 50 32.15 3.93 16.63
CA LYS A 50 30.89 3.35 17.07
C LYS A 50 29.69 4.14 16.54
N LYS A 51 29.70 5.47 16.65
CA LYS A 51 28.62 6.32 16.13
C LYS A 51 28.49 6.19 14.61
N ASP A 52 29.62 6.20 13.91
CA ASP A 52 29.64 6.05 12.45
C ASP A 52 29.07 4.69 12.02
N LEU A 53 29.39 3.62 12.76
CA LEU A 53 28.83 2.28 12.54
C LEU A 53 27.34 2.18 12.89
N GLU A 54 26.89 2.85 13.94
CA GLU A 54 25.46 2.95 14.30
C GLU A 54 24.67 3.63 13.17
N GLU A 55 25.15 4.77 12.68
CA GLU A 55 24.53 5.49 11.54
C GLU A 55 24.53 4.63 10.27
N LEU A 56 25.64 3.95 9.97
CA LEU A 56 25.72 3.07 8.80
C LEU A 56 24.72 1.91 8.88
N VAL A 57 24.55 1.31 10.07
CA VAL A 57 23.55 0.24 10.29
C VAL A 57 22.14 0.77 10.05
N GLU A 58 21.80 1.94 10.59
CA GLU A 58 20.48 2.54 10.38
C GLU A 58 20.20 2.82 8.91
N LEU A 59 21.17 3.38 8.18
CA LEU A 59 21.03 3.66 6.74
C LEU A 59 20.82 2.37 5.95
N LYS A 60 21.61 1.33 6.23
CA LYS A 60 21.51 0.02 5.56
C LYS A 60 20.17 -0.67 5.86
N GLU A 61 19.66 -0.58 7.09
CA GLU A 61 18.34 -1.08 7.44
C GLU A 61 17.22 -0.35 6.69
N HIS A 62 17.34 0.98 6.56
CA HIS A 62 16.41 1.78 5.79
C HIS A 62 16.42 1.39 4.30
N GLU A 63 17.60 1.20 3.71
CA GLU A 63 17.74 0.73 2.32
C GLU A 63 17.11 -0.65 2.10
N LEU A 64 17.35 -1.59 3.01
CA LEU A 64 16.76 -2.94 2.95
C LEU A 64 15.23 -2.85 2.99
N LEU A 65 14.67 -2.06 3.91
CA LEU A 65 13.22 -1.86 4.01
C LEU A 65 12.64 -1.23 2.74
N ALA A 66 13.32 -0.24 2.15
CA ALA A 66 12.91 0.38 0.91
C ALA A 66 12.90 -0.61 -0.27
N CYS A 67 13.95 -1.42 -0.40
CA CYS A 67 14.05 -2.47 -1.41
C CYS A 67 12.92 -3.51 -1.26
N ARG A 68 12.67 -3.99 -0.02
CA ARG A 68 11.60 -4.96 0.25
C ARG A 68 10.22 -4.39 -0.03
N LYS A 69 9.99 -3.11 0.28
CA LYS A 69 8.74 -2.41 -0.06
C LYS A 69 8.55 -2.36 -1.58
N ALA A 70 9.57 -1.97 -2.33
CA ALA A 70 9.51 -1.91 -3.79
C ALA A 70 9.22 -3.29 -4.40
N GLN A 71 9.84 -4.35 -3.86
CA GLN A 71 9.59 -5.73 -4.28
C GLN A 71 8.13 -6.14 -4.08
N LEU A 72 7.58 -5.93 -2.88
CA LEU A 72 6.19 -6.28 -2.59
C LEU A 72 5.22 -5.47 -3.46
N LEU A 73 5.50 -4.19 -3.71
CA LEU A 73 4.69 -3.37 -4.61
C LEU A 73 4.72 -3.91 -6.05
N ALA A 74 5.88 -4.34 -6.54
CA ALA A 74 6.01 -4.93 -7.87
C ALA A 74 5.29 -6.28 -7.98
N GLU A 75 5.38 -7.13 -6.96
CA GLU A 75 4.69 -8.42 -6.90
C GLU A 75 3.16 -8.24 -6.88
N VAL A 76 2.66 -7.30 -6.06
CA VAL A 76 1.25 -6.92 -6.06
C VAL A 76 0.82 -6.39 -7.43
N GLY A 77 1.63 -5.54 -8.08
CA GLY A 77 1.36 -5.06 -9.43
C GLY A 77 1.26 -6.20 -10.47
N SER A 78 2.15 -7.19 -10.40
CA SER A 78 2.12 -8.37 -11.28
C SER A 78 0.89 -9.25 -11.02
N LEU A 79 0.50 -9.44 -9.76
CA LEU A 79 -0.71 -10.20 -9.42
C LEU A 79 -1.97 -9.50 -9.94
N ILE A 80 -2.04 -8.18 -9.84
CA ILE A 80 -3.15 -7.40 -10.38
C ILE A 80 -3.24 -7.54 -11.90
N ALA A 81 -2.10 -7.49 -12.61
CA ALA A 81 -2.05 -7.66 -14.07
C ALA A 81 -2.49 -9.07 -14.50
N ASN A 82 -1.99 -10.13 -13.85
CA ASN A 82 -2.33 -11.51 -14.20
C ASN A 82 -3.83 -11.82 -14.02
N ASN A 83 -4.47 -11.25 -12.98
CA ASN A 83 -5.90 -11.43 -12.75
C ASN A 83 -6.78 -10.74 -13.82
N GLN A 84 -6.24 -9.81 -14.62
CA GLN A 84 -6.97 -9.19 -15.73
C GLN A 84 -6.89 -10.02 -17.03
N GLU A 85 -5.91 -10.92 -17.15
CA GLU A 85 -5.69 -11.74 -18.36
C GLU A 85 -6.45 -13.09 -18.33
N GLU A 86 -6.74 -13.65 -17.15
CA GLU A 86 -7.49 -14.92 -17.00
C GLU A 86 -9.02 -14.79 -17.15
N SER A 87 -9.54 -13.59 -17.42
CA SER A 87 -10.99 -13.36 -17.60
C SER A 87 -11.50 -13.56 -19.04
N ASN A 88 -10.65 -13.96 -19.98
CA ASN A 88 -11.00 -14.11 -21.39
C ASN A 88 -10.76 -15.53 -21.91
N GLU A 89 -11.57 -16.52 -21.50
CA GLU A 89 -11.97 -17.66 -22.35
C GLU A 89 -13.10 -18.53 -21.71
N SER A 90 -14.32 -18.37 -22.26
CA SER A 90 -15.38 -19.38 -22.49
C SER A 90 -16.13 -20.08 -21.31
N HIS A 91 -17.36 -19.63 -21.01
CA HIS A 91 -18.58 -20.46 -21.16
C HIS A 91 -19.89 -19.63 -20.97
N GLU A 92 -20.81 -19.83 -21.91
CA GLU A 92 -22.10 -19.12 -22.08
C GLU A 92 -23.15 -19.37 -20.97
N GLY A 93 -23.87 -18.29 -20.59
CA GLY A 93 -25.13 -18.31 -19.83
C GLY A 93 -25.54 -16.88 -19.41
N PRO A 94 -26.81 -16.44 -19.57
CA PRO A 94 -27.09 -15.16 -20.22
C PRO A 94 -27.28 -14.00 -19.24
N LEU A 95 -26.40 -13.00 -19.28
CA LEU A 95 -26.75 -11.64 -18.89
C LEU A 95 -26.09 -10.62 -19.83
N ARG A 96 -26.85 -10.31 -20.87
CA ARG A 96 -26.93 -9.05 -21.61
C ARG A 96 -25.79 -8.06 -21.38
N SER A 97 -24.80 -8.17 -22.24
CA SER A 97 -23.97 -7.06 -22.70
C SER A 97 -24.82 -6.13 -23.58
N ASP A 98 -25.13 -4.94 -23.07
CA ASP A 98 -25.28 -3.74 -23.91
C ASP A 98 -24.15 -2.79 -23.52
N ILE A 99 -22.92 -3.14 -23.91
CA ILE A 99 -21.81 -2.18 -23.96
C ILE A 99 -22.02 -1.35 -25.22
N SER A 100 -22.76 -0.25 -25.06
CA SER A 100 -22.72 0.84 -26.01
C SER A 100 -21.36 1.53 -25.87
N LYS A 101 -20.49 1.28 -26.85
CA LYS A 101 -19.31 2.10 -27.11
C LYS A 101 -19.75 3.54 -27.36
N ASN A 102 -19.73 4.37 -26.33
CA ASN A 102 -19.62 5.81 -26.48
C ASN A 102 -18.30 6.25 -25.84
N SER A 103 -17.33 6.49 -26.71
CA SER A 103 -16.17 7.32 -26.44
C SER A 103 -16.62 8.73 -26.06
N SER A 104 -16.53 9.06 -24.79
CA SER A 104 -16.46 10.43 -24.28
C SER A 104 -15.80 10.38 -22.89
N ASP A 105 -14.53 10.79 -22.82
CA ASP A 105 -13.77 11.21 -21.63
C ASP A 105 -14.46 11.01 -20.26
N GLY A 106 -14.59 9.76 -19.83
CA GLY A 106 -15.23 9.37 -18.58
C GLY A 106 -14.19 8.94 -17.56
N HIS A 107 -14.11 9.67 -16.44
CA HIS A 107 -13.13 9.54 -15.35
C HIS A 107 -12.77 8.07 -14.99
N SER A 108 -11.47 7.75 -15.09
CA SER A 108 -10.83 6.42 -14.87
C SER A 108 -11.06 5.75 -13.49
N PHE A 109 -11.75 6.44 -12.57
CA PHE A 109 -11.90 6.01 -11.18
C PHE A 109 -13.16 5.18 -10.88
N VAL A 110 -14.13 5.17 -11.81
CA VAL A 110 -15.39 4.45 -11.62
C VAL A 110 -15.13 2.93 -11.60
N GLU A 111 -15.84 2.21 -10.73
CA GLU A 111 -15.69 0.76 -10.47
C GLU A 111 -14.39 0.35 -9.75
N GLN A 112 -13.53 1.28 -9.36
CA GLN A 112 -12.32 0.95 -8.60
C GLN A 112 -12.60 0.67 -7.11
N ARG A 113 -11.83 -0.28 -6.56
CA ARG A 113 -11.76 -0.53 -5.11
C ARG A 113 -10.78 0.45 -4.46
N CYS A 114 -11.17 1.02 -3.33
CA CYS A 114 -10.37 1.97 -2.58
C CYS A 114 -10.42 1.70 -1.07
N SER A 115 -9.57 2.41 -0.32
CA SER A 115 -9.48 2.32 1.13
C SER A 115 -9.80 3.67 1.77
N VAL A 116 -10.94 3.75 2.46
CA VAL A 116 -11.47 5.00 3.03
C VAL A 116 -11.39 4.99 4.56
N PRO A 117 -11.03 6.11 5.20
CA PRO A 117 -11.07 6.21 6.65
C PRO A 117 -12.53 6.28 7.15
N GLY A 118 -12.86 5.56 8.22
CA GLY A 118 -14.20 5.52 8.78
C GLY A 118 -14.26 5.04 10.23
N TRP A 119 -15.35 5.37 10.90
CA TRP A 119 -15.66 4.86 12.24
C TRP A 119 -16.41 3.54 12.13
N THR A 120 -15.97 2.55 12.90
CA THR A 120 -16.72 1.30 13.07
C THR A 120 -17.86 1.48 14.07
N SER A 121 -18.81 0.55 14.05
CA SER A 121 -19.86 0.42 15.08
C SER A 121 -19.31 0.28 16.51
N THR A 122 -18.08 -0.24 16.63
CA THR A 122 -17.36 -0.41 17.89
C THR A 122 -16.60 0.84 18.35
N GLY A 123 -16.72 1.95 17.60
CA GLY A 123 -16.07 3.23 17.93
C GLY A 123 -14.58 3.28 17.60
N LYS A 124 -14.07 2.38 16.76
CA LYS A 124 -12.67 2.42 16.29
C LYS A 124 -12.60 3.18 14.97
N PHE A 125 -11.58 4.02 14.83
CA PHE A 125 -11.29 4.69 13.56
C PHE A 125 -10.31 3.86 12.75
N ILE A 126 -10.77 3.28 11.63
CA ILE A 126 -9.97 2.38 10.79
C ILE A 126 -10.15 2.72 9.31
N ARG A 127 -9.26 2.19 8.47
CA ARG A 127 -9.46 2.17 7.02
C ARG A 127 -10.35 1.00 6.62
N GLN A 128 -11.34 1.25 5.77
CA GLN A 128 -12.32 0.27 5.31
C GLN A 128 -12.28 0.14 3.78
N ASN A 129 -12.55 -1.05 3.29
CA ASN A 129 -12.62 -1.32 1.85
C ASN A 129 -13.92 -0.72 1.30
N ALA A 130 -13.80 0.02 0.20
CA ALA A 130 -14.90 0.67 -0.47
C ALA A 130 -14.79 0.56 -2.00
N LEU A 131 -15.89 0.85 -2.69
CA LEU A 131 -16.01 0.90 -4.14
C LEU A 131 -16.38 2.31 -4.57
N VAL A 132 -15.87 2.74 -5.73
CA VAL A 132 -16.16 4.05 -6.33
C VAL A 132 -17.24 3.91 -7.40
N PRO A 133 -18.54 4.14 -7.09
CA PRO A 133 -19.60 4.08 -8.11
C PRO A 133 -19.61 5.29 -9.06
N SER A 134 -19.16 6.47 -8.61
CA SER A 134 -19.20 7.67 -9.44
C SER A 134 -18.24 8.76 -8.94
N VAL A 135 -17.84 9.62 -9.87
CA VAL A 135 -17.13 10.88 -9.57
C VAL A 135 -18.18 11.97 -9.32
N VAL A 136 -17.94 12.82 -8.33
CA VAL A 136 -18.73 14.02 -8.04
C VAL A 136 -18.04 15.17 -8.75
N ASP A 137 -18.80 15.88 -9.60
CA ASP A 137 -18.32 16.91 -10.53
C ASP A 137 -17.21 17.81 -9.98
N TYR A 138 -16.24 18.09 -10.86
CA TYR A 138 -15.14 19.02 -10.63
C TYR A 138 -15.56 20.42 -11.07
N ASP A 139 -15.78 21.32 -10.11
CA ASP A 139 -16.11 22.72 -10.35
C ASP A 139 -14.87 23.60 -10.61
N GLY A 140 -13.69 23.01 -10.79
CA GLY A 140 -12.43 23.73 -11.01
C GLY A 140 -11.81 24.32 -9.75
N ASN A 141 -12.57 24.44 -8.67
CA ASN A 141 -12.14 25.09 -7.42
C ASN A 141 -11.96 24.09 -6.26
N THR A 142 -12.61 22.92 -6.36
CA THR A 142 -12.47 21.83 -5.38
C THR A 142 -11.73 20.64 -5.97
N PRO A 143 -10.91 19.91 -5.17
CA PRO A 143 -10.27 18.69 -5.65
C PRO A 143 -11.32 17.70 -6.13
N GLU A 144 -10.97 16.89 -7.14
CA GLU A 144 -11.81 15.82 -7.67
C GLU A 144 -12.32 14.94 -6.52
N ARG A 145 -13.64 14.86 -6.38
CA ARG A 145 -14.31 14.10 -5.30
C ARG A 145 -14.96 12.88 -5.91
N VAL A 146 -14.96 11.79 -5.17
CA VAL A 146 -15.61 10.55 -5.58
C VAL A 146 -16.65 10.15 -4.54
N ARG A 147 -17.74 9.53 -5.00
CA ARG A 147 -18.65 8.80 -4.11
C ARG A 147 -18.03 7.45 -3.82
N VAL A 148 -18.24 6.95 -2.60
CA VAL A 148 -17.74 5.66 -2.15
C VAL A 148 -18.83 4.89 -1.42
N LEU A 149 -18.85 3.58 -1.63
CA LEU A 149 -19.74 2.64 -0.94
C LEU A 149 -18.89 1.60 -0.22
N LEU A 150 -19.22 1.30 1.03
CA LEU A 150 -18.49 0.27 1.79
C LEU A 150 -18.68 -1.10 1.12
N ALA A 151 -17.58 -1.84 0.94
CA ALA A 151 -17.62 -3.16 0.33
C ALA A 151 -18.26 -4.22 1.24
N HIS A 152 -18.22 -4.00 2.56
CA HIS A 152 -18.73 -4.93 3.57
C HIS A 152 -19.58 -4.17 4.61
N PRO A 153 -20.78 -3.72 4.24
CA PRO A 153 -21.68 -3.06 5.20
C PRO A 153 -22.08 -4.04 6.31
N THR A 154 -21.89 -3.62 7.56
CA THR A 154 -22.21 -4.42 8.76
C THR A 154 -23.48 -3.93 9.45
N ARG A 155 -24.02 -2.79 9.03
CA ARG A 155 -25.24 -2.18 9.54
C ARG A 155 -26.16 -1.77 8.39
N LEU A 156 -27.46 -1.73 8.65
CA LEU A 156 -28.45 -1.26 7.66
C LEU A 156 -28.16 0.17 7.18
N SER A 157 -27.69 1.05 8.07
CA SER A 157 -27.32 2.43 7.72
C SER A 157 -26.10 2.55 6.79
N GLU A 158 -25.34 1.46 6.60
CA GLU A 158 -24.18 1.42 5.71
C GLU A 158 -24.54 0.86 4.33
N VAL A 159 -25.75 0.28 4.18
CA VAL A 159 -26.22 -0.30 2.92
C VAL A 159 -26.60 0.85 1.97
N PRO A 160 -26.15 0.82 0.70
CA PRO A 160 -26.53 1.84 -0.27
C PRO A 160 -28.05 1.86 -0.48
N CYS A 161 -28.64 3.05 -0.47
CA CYS A 161 -30.06 3.21 -0.82
C CYS A 161 -30.26 2.93 -2.32
N GLU A 162 -31.13 1.97 -2.68
CA GLU A 162 -31.44 1.60 -4.07
C GLU A 162 -31.83 2.82 -4.92
N ARG A 163 -32.77 3.64 -4.43
CA ARG A 163 -33.23 4.83 -5.16
C ARG A 163 -32.11 5.84 -5.39
N PHE A 164 -31.24 6.02 -4.39
CA PHE A 164 -30.08 6.92 -4.51
C PHE A 164 -29.05 6.35 -5.49
N PHE A 165 -28.87 5.03 -5.50
CA PHE A 165 -27.95 4.34 -6.38
C PHE A 165 -28.37 4.49 -7.84
N GLU A 166 -29.66 4.34 -8.14
CA GLU A 166 -30.20 4.47 -9.51
C GLU A 166 -30.29 5.92 -10.00
N THR A 167 -30.77 6.84 -9.15
CA THR A 167 -31.12 8.20 -9.59
C THR A 167 -30.10 9.26 -9.17
N GLY A 168 -29.07 8.89 -8.40
CA GLY A 168 -28.08 9.80 -7.83
C GLY A 168 -28.59 10.67 -6.68
N SER A 169 -29.89 10.59 -6.33
CA SER A 169 -30.54 11.40 -5.30
C SER A 169 -31.61 10.62 -4.51
N CYS A 170 -31.83 10.99 -3.25
CA CYS A 170 -32.90 10.41 -2.43
C CYS A 170 -33.55 11.53 -1.61
N HIS A 171 -34.88 11.59 -1.63
CA HIS A 171 -35.66 12.58 -0.88
C HIS A 171 -35.41 12.53 0.65
N ARG A 172 -35.00 11.37 1.18
CA ARG A 172 -34.63 11.20 2.60
C ARG A 172 -33.21 11.72 2.90
N GLY A 173 -32.40 11.95 1.88
CA GLY A 173 -31.01 12.43 2.00
C GLY A 173 -30.21 11.63 3.03
N ILE A 174 -29.55 12.33 3.95
CA ILE A 174 -28.73 11.74 5.02
C ILE A 174 -29.54 10.92 6.05
N ARG A 175 -30.87 11.06 6.05
CA ARG A 175 -31.79 10.28 6.91
C ARG A 175 -32.33 9.04 6.21
N CYS A 176 -31.80 8.71 5.04
CA CYS A 176 -32.11 7.46 4.37
C CYS A 176 -31.47 6.32 5.17
N THR A 177 -32.31 5.43 5.68
CA THR A 177 -31.95 4.17 6.33
C THR A 177 -32.47 3.03 5.50
#